data_AF-A0A3A8U3W0-F1
#
_entry.id   AF-A0A3A8U3W0-F1
#
_cell.length_a   1.000
_cell.length_b   1.000
_cell.length_c   1.000
_cell.angle_alpha   90.00
_cell.angle_beta   90.00
_cell.angle_gamma   90.00
#
_symmetry.space_group_name_H-M   'P 1'
#
loop_
_entity.id
_entity.type
_entity.pdbx_description
1 polymer ?
#
loop_
_entity_poly.entity_id
_entity_poly.type
_entity_poly.pdbx_seq_one_letter_code
_entity_poly.pdbx_strand_id
1 'polypeptide(L)'
;MNVINLAANYSAVYDGWANGRAVYTILVVQNGFGSGALKAVLLTLITIAIFFATISTAINYAQGFNDRILNWYQKMKNEDPKVSAEKRNKRGAFLTLLYVILTWAVSQMGLTALVSKGLTFASIITLFTLIFPTILNVVIKWPDADYGKLKKEK
;
A
#
# COMPACT_ATOMS: atom_id res chain seq x y z
N MET A 1 -19.76 -40.23 2.43
CA MET A 1 -19.72 -39.02 1.59
C MET A 1 -20.32 -37.89 2.42
N ASN A 2 -19.49 -37.02 3.01
CA ASN A 2 -20.00 -35.84 3.71
C ASN A 2 -20.41 -34.83 2.63
N VAL A 3 -21.72 -34.63 2.48
CA VAL A 3 -22.29 -33.64 1.58
C VAL A 3 -21.85 -32.27 2.09
N ILE A 4 -20.99 -31.58 1.34
CA ILE A 4 -20.57 -30.22 1.67
C ILE A 4 -21.80 -29.34 1.46
N ASN A 5 -22.44 -28.92 2.55
CA ASN A 5 -23.61 -28.06 2.50
C ASN A 5 -23.17 -26.62 2.19
N LEU A 6 -23.01 -26.31 0.91
CA LEU A 6 -22.57 -25.00 0.41
C LEU A 6 -23.43 -23.84 0.95
N ALA A 7 -24.72 -24.08 1.19
CA ALA A 7 -25.66 -23.05 1.67
C ALA A 7 -25.40 -22.64 3.14
N ALA A 8 -25.08 -23.60 4.01
CA ALA A 8 -24.75 -23.33 5.42
C ALA A 8 -23.39 -22.62 5.58
N ASN A 9 -22.47 -22.87 4.63
CA ASN A 9 -21.17 -22.21 4.62
C ASN A 9 -21.25 -20.76 4.12
N TYR A 10 -22.18 -20.46 3.21
CA TYR A 10 -22.41 -19.09 2.73
C TYR A 10 -22.99 -18.17 3.81
N SER A 11 -23.92 -18.66 4.63
CA SER A 11 -24.47 -17.86 5.75
C SER A 11 -23.40 -17.54 6.79
N ALA A 12 -22.51 -18.48 7.13
CA ALA A 12 -21.42 -18.22 8.07
C ALA A 12 -20.38 -17.21 7.54
N VAL A 13 -20.11 -17.22 6.23
CA VAL A 13 -19.25 -16.21 5.59
C VAL A 13 -19.91 -14.84 5.58
N TYR A 14 -21.19 -14.78 5.23
CA TYR A 14 -21.97 -13.54 5.21
C TYR A 14 -22.11 -12.94 6.62
N ASP A 15 -22.48 -13.75 7.61
CA ASP A 15 -22.62 -13.32 9.00
C ASP A 15 -21.28 -12.91 9.60
N GLY A 16 -20.19 -13.61 9.26
CA GLY A 16 -18.84 -13.21 9.65
C GLY A 16 -18.49 -11.81 9.12
N TRP A 17 -18.72 -11.59 7.82
CA TRP A 17 -18.47 -10.33 7.16
C TRP A 17 -19.35 -9.18 7.69
N ALA A 18 -20.66 -9.43 7.84
CA ALA A 18 -21.63 -8.45 8.34
C ALA A 18 -21.33 -8.02 9.79
N ASN A 19 -20.72 -8.91 10.59
CA ASN A 19 -20.27 -8.62 11.95
C ASN A 19 -18.83 -8.05 12.02
N GLY A 20 -18.25 -7.64 10.88
CA GLY A 20 -16.91 -7.05 10.83
C GLY A 20 -15.76 -8.02 11.14
N ARG A 21 -16.01 -9.33 11.14
CA ARG A 21 -14.97 -10.35 11.34
C ARG A 21 -14.23 -10.58 10.03
N ALA A 22 -12.93 -10.34 10.00
CA ALA A 22 -11.96 -10.71 8.96
C ALA A 22 -12.32 -10.31 7.49
N VAL A 23 -11.30 -10.33 6.63
CA VAL A 23 -11.46 -10.06 5.19
C VAL A 23 -12.27 -11.21 4.56
N TYR A 24 -13.27 -10.88 3.72
CA TYR A 24 -14.18 -11.84 3.07
C TYR A 24 -13.45 -13.05 2.44
N THR A 25 -12.29 -12.83 1.82
CA THR A 25 -11.45 -13.89 1.22
C THR A 25 -10.97 -14.94 2.22
N ILE A 26 -10.64 -14.54 3.44
CA ILE A 26 -10.23 -15.46 4.52
C ILE A 26 -11.43 -16.27 4.99
N LEU A 27 -12.58 -15.63 5.17
CA LEU A 27 -13.81 -16.30 5.60
C LEU A 27 -14.27 -17.36 4.59
N VAL A 28 -14.16 -17.07 3.29
CA VAL A 28 -14.48 -18.03 2.22
C VAL A 28 -13.59 -19.27 2.28
N VAL A 29 -12.29 -19.13 2.53
CA VAL A 29 -11.40 -20.30 2.67
C VAL A 29 -11.62 -21.02 4.00
N GLN A 30 -11.91 -20.26 5.06
CA GLN A 30 -12.16 -20.85 6.37
C GLN A 30 -13.45 -21.66 6.41
N ASN A 31 -14.51 -21.22 5.73
CA ASN A 31 -15.83 -21.81 5.89
C ASN A 31 -16.41 -22.36 4.59
N GLY A 32 -15.94 -21.93 3.41
CA GLY A 32 -16.61 -22.16 2.13
C GLY A 32 -15.99 -23.19 1.18
N PHE A 33 -14.74 -23.63 1.37
CA PHE A 33 -14.05 -24.44 0.35
C PHE A 33 -13.10 -25.52 0.89
N GLY A 34 -13.35 -26.78 0.51
CA GLY A 34 -12.42 -27.91 0.69
C GLY A 34 -12.51 -28.66 2.03
N SER A 35 -11.87 -29.84 2.09
CA SER A 35 -11.64 -30.59 3.34
C SER A 35 -10.51 -29.98 4.16
N GLY A 36 -10.37 -30.37 5.44
CA GLY A 36 -9.45 -29.74 6.41
C GLY A 36 -8.00 -29.57 5.93
N ALA A 37 -7.46 -30.52 5.16
CA ALA A 37 -6.11 -30.43 4.60
C ALA A 37 -5.98 -29.36 3.50
N LEU A 38 -6.94 -29.28 2.57
CA LEU A 38 -6.95 -28.27 1.51
C LEU A 38 -7.14 -26.86 2.08
N LYS A 39 -8.01 -26.71 3.08
CA LYS A 39 -8.22 -25.47 3.83
C LYS A 39 -6.91 -24.98 4.47
N ALA A 40 -6.14 -25.88 5.10
CA ALA A 40 -4.86 -25.53 5.71
C ALA A 40 -3.87 -24.99 4.67
N VAL A 41 -3.72 -25.67 3.53
CA VAL A 41 -2.82 -25.25 2.45
C VAL A 41 -3.20 -23.87 1.91
N LEU A 42 -4.49 -23.64 1.62
CA LEU A 42 -4.96 -22.36 1.07
C LEU A 42 -4.79 -21.20 2.06
N LEU A 43 -5.03 -21.43 3.36
CA LEU A 43 -4.78 -20.42 4.39
C LEU A 43 -3.30 -20.07 4.52
N THR A 44 -2.41 -21.06 4.40
CA THR A 44 -0.96 -20.82 4.35
C THR A 44 -0.59 -19.96 3.15
N LEU A 45 -1.09 -20.27 1.96
CA LEU A 45 -0.82 -19.48 0.76
C LEU A 45 -1.33 -18.05 0.86
N ILE A 46 -2.54 -17.83 1.41
CA ILE A 46 -3.07 -16.49 1.67
C ILE A 46 -2.19 -15.72 2.64
N THR A 47 -1.71 -16.37 3.71
CA THR A 47 -0.83 -15.74 4.69
C THR A 47 0.49 -15.30 4.05
N ILE A 48 1.09 -16.14 3.21
CA ILE A 48 2.29 -15.81 2.44
C ILE A 48 2.01 -14.66 1.48
N ALA A 49 0.88 -14.68 0.77
CA ALA A 49 0.50 -13.61 -0.14
C ALA A 49 0.32 -12.27 0.58
N ILE A 50 -0.35 -12.25 1.73
CA ILE A 50 -0.51 -11.05 2.57
C ILE A 50 0.84 -10.52 3.03
N PHE A 51 1.75 -11.41 3.44
CA PHE A 51 3.10 -11.04 3.86
C PHE A 51 3.86 -10.32 2.74
N PHE A 52 3.92 -10.91 1.54
CA PHE A 52 4.59 -10.29 0.39
C PHE A 52 3.89 -9.03 -0.10
N ALA A 53 2.56 -9.00 -0.13
CA ALA A 53 1.79 -7.81 -0.51
C ALA A 53 2.12 -6.63 0.41
N THR A 54 2.13 -6.87 1.73
CA THR A 54 2.43 -5.83 2.72
C THR A 54 3.86 -5.31 2.57
N ILE A 55 4.84 -6.19 2.36
CA ILE A 55 6.24 -5.80 2.12
C ILE A 55 6.38 -4.98 0.84
N SER A 56 5.75 -5.43 -0.25
CA SER A 56 5.79 -4.73 -1.54
C SER A 56 5.25 -3.29 -1.42
N THR A 57 4.09 -3.13 -0.77
CA THR A 57 3.51 -1.81 -0.51
C THR A 57 4.42 -0.95 0.36
N ALA A 58 4.99 -1.50 1.44
CA ALA A 58 5.89 -0.77 2.32
C ALA A 58 7.16 -0.28 1.60
N ILE A 59 7.80 -1.14 0.81
CA ILE A 59 9.01 -0.80 0.05
C ILE A 59 8.70 0.27 -1.00
N ASN A 60 7.60 0.14 -1.74
CA ASN A 60 7.20 1.13 -2.75
C ASN A 60 7.00 2.53 -2.14
N TYR A 61 6.40 2.61 -0.95
CA TYR A 61 6.25 3.88 -0.25
C TYR A 61 7.57 4.44 0.28
N ALA A 62 8.45 3.61 0.83
CA ALA A 62 9.78 4.04 1.28
C ALA A 62 10.63 4.56 0.11
N GLN A 63 10.61 3.88 -1.03
CA GLN A 63 11.31 4.31 -2.25
C GLN A 63 10.75 5.64 -2.77
N GLY A 64 9.43 5.76 -2.90
CA GLY A 64 8.80 7.00 -3.35
C GLY A 64 9.06 8.19 -2.42
N PHE A 65 9.15 7.96 -1.11
CA PHE A 65 9.55 8.97 -0.13
C PHE A 65 11.01 9.39 -0.32
N ASN A 66 11.93 8.42 -0.41
CA ASN A 66 13.35 8.68 -0.63
C ASN A 66 13.59 9.48 -1.91
N ASP A 67 13.00 9.07 -3.03
CA ASP A 67 13.20 9.74 -4.31
C ASP A 67 12.71 11.20 -4.27
N ARG A 68 11.56 11.46 -3.64
CA ARG A 68 11.05 12.84 -3.48
C ARG A 68 12.01 13.70 -2.68
N ILE A 69 12.54 13.20 -1.56
CA ILE A 69 13.48 13.96 -0.72
C ILE A 69 14.83 14.15 -1.42
N LEU A 70 15.37 13.11 -2.04
CA LEU A 70 16.67 13.17 -2.72
C LEU A 70 16.61 14.11 -3.93
N ASN A 71 15.54 14.04 -4.72
CA ASN A 71 15.34 14.94 -5.86
C ASN A 71 15.15 16.39 -5.40
N TRP A 72 14.40 16.60 -4.31
CA TRP A 72 14.26 17.93 -3.70
C TRP A 72 15.61 18.46 -3.20
N TYR A 73 16.40 17.62 -2.51
CA TYR A 73 17.71 17.98 -2.00
C TYR A 73 18.69 18.32 -3.12
N GLN A 74 18.72 17.53 -4.19
CA GLN A 74 19.57 17.79 -5.36
C GLN A 74 19.23 19.14 -5.99
N LYS A 75 17.94 19.43 -6.19
CA LYS A 75 17.48 20.74 -6.72
C LYS A 75 17.87 21.89 -5.79
N MET A 76 17.68 21.72 -4.48
CA MET A 76 18.02 22.74 -3.48
C MET A 76 19.52 23.05 -3.45
N LYS A 77 20.37 22.03 -3.60
CA LYS A 77 21.83 22.18 -3.59
C LYS A 77 22.44 22.49 -4.95
N ASN A 78 21.63 22.48 -6.00
CA ASN A 78 22.09 22.57 -7.39
C ASN A 78 23.29 21.64 -7.65
N GLU A 79 23.24 20.43 -7.07
CA GLU A 79 24.37 19.50 -7.07
C GLU A 79 24.49 18.84 -8.45
N ASP A 80 25.72 18.70 -8.93
CA ASP A 80 25.98 18.04 -10.21
C ASP A 80 25.33 16.65 -10.23
N PRO A 81 24.60 16.28 -11.30
CA PRO A 81 23.90 15.00 -11.39
C PRO A 81 24.79 13.78 -11.13
N LYS A 82 26.09 13.84 -11.48
CA LYS A 82 27.04 12.74 -11.25
C LYS A 82 27.37 12.57 -9.77
N VAL A 83 27.58 13.67 -9.06
CA VAL A 83 27.87 13.67 -7.62
C VAL A 83 26.62 13.27 -6.82
N SER A 84 25.44 13.72 -7.26
CA SER A 84 24.16 13.30 -6.69
C SER A 84 23.98 11.78 -6.83
N ALA A 85 24.21 11.22 -8.01
CA ALA A 85 24.07 9.79 -8.28
C ALA A 85 25.01 8.93 -7.42
N GLU A 86 26.28 9.33 -7.27
CA GLU A 86 27.26 8.61 -6.46
C GLU A 86 26.88 8.56 -4.97
N LYS A 87 26.33 9.67 -4.45
CA LYS A 87 25.92 9.77 -3.04
C LYS A 87 24.48 9.30 -2.80
N ARG A 88 23.70 9.07 -3.85
CA ARG A 88 22.26 8.74 -3.77
C ARG A 88 22.02 7.48 -2.96
N ASN A 89 22.83 6.43 -3.15
CA ASN A 89 22.66 5.17 -2.42
C ASN A 89 22.90 5.33 -0.92
N LYS A 90 23.95 6.05 -0.50
CA LYS A 90 24.24 6.29 0.92
C LYS A 90 23.17 7.17 1.58
N ARG A 91 22.77 8.27 0.92
CA ARG A 91 21.73 9.17 1.41
C ARG A 91 20.36 8.46 1.45
N GLY A 92 20.05 7.68 0.42
CA GLY A 92 18.84 6.88 0.34
C GLY A 92 18.77 5.83 1.45
N ALA A 93 19.86 5.11 1.72
CA ALA A 93 19.91 4.14 2.83
C ALA A 93 19.66 4.82 4.19
N PHE A 94 20.25 5.99 4.43
CA PHE A 94 20.00 6.77 5.64
C PHE A 94 18.54 7.24 5.74
N LEU A 95 17.97 7.75 4.66
CA LEU A 95 16.57 8.18 4.63
C LEU A 95 15.60 7.00 4.82
N THR A 96 15.90 5.82 4.26
CA THR A 96 15.13 4.59 4.52
C THR A 96 15.17 4.24 6.00
N LEU A 97 16.36 4.28 6.62
CA LEU A 97 16.50 3.99 8.05
C LEU A 97 15.66 4.97 8.89
N LEU A 98 15.74 6.27 8.58
CA LEU A 98 14.93 7.28 9.25
C LEU A 98 13.43 7.01 9.06
N TYR A 99 13.01 6.66 7.84
CA TYR A 99 11.62 6.30 7.54
C TYR A 99 11.15 5.09 8.36
N VAL A 100 11.99 4.06 8.50
CA VAL A 100 11.69 2.88 9.34
C VAL A 100 11.54 3.27 10.82
N ILE A 101 12.43 4.12 11.35
CA ILE A 101 12.34 4.59 12.74
C ILE A 101 11.05 5.39 12.97
N LEU A 102 10.71 6.31 12.06
CA LEU A 102 9.49 7.12 12.16
C LEU A 102 8.22 6.25 12.08
N THR A 103 8.17 5.31 11.14
CA THR A 103 7.03 4.40 11.00
C THR A 103 6.88 3.47 12.20
N TRP A 104 7.99 2.99 12.75
CA TRP A 104 7.99 2.22 13.99
C TRP A 104 7.50 3.04 15.19
N ALA A 105 7.95 4.29 15.35
CA ALA A 105 7.48 5.19 16.40
C ALA A 105 5.97 5.44 16.29
N VAL A 106 5.48 5.65 15.07
CA VAL A 106 4.04 5.82 14.78
C VAL A 106 3.25 4.55 15.11
N SER A 107 3.81 3.36 14.86
CA SER A 107 3.13 2.10 15.19
C SER A 107 2.91 1.89 16.70
N GLN A 108 3.69 2.57 17.56
CA GLN A 108 3.48 2.50 19.01
C GLN A 108 2.19 3.18 19.46
N MET A 109 1.57 4.02 18.62
CA MET A 109 0.33 4.73 18.95
C MET A 109 -0.94 3.83 18.95
N GLY A 110 -0.80 2.55 18.60
CA GLY A 110 -1.89 1.59 18.58
C GLY A 110 -2.76 1.64 17.32
N LEU A 111 -3.32 0.48 16.95
CA LEU A 111 -4.03 0.27 15.68
C LEU A 111 -5.24 1.22 15.53
N THR A 112 -6.01 1.41 16.59
CA THR A 112 -7.25 2.22 16.54
C THR A 112 -6.98 3.69 16.24
N ALA A 113 -5.94 4.28 16.84
CA ALA A 113 -5.56 5.66 16.56
C ALA A 113 -5.03 5.81 15.13
N LEU A 114 -4.23 4.83 14.67
CA LEU A 114 -3.65 4.83 13.35
C LEU A 114 -4.71 4.73 12.25
N VAL A 115 -5.69 3.83 12.40
CA VAL A 115 -6.76 3.64 11.43
C VAL A 115 -7.73 4.82 11.45
N SER A 116 -8.20 5.26 12.62
CA SER A 116 -9.22 6.32 12.67
C SER A 116 -8.67 7.69 12.26
N LYS A 117 -7.51 8.10 12.79
CA LYS A 117 -6.94 9.43 12.54
C LYS A 117 -6.02 9.44 11.34
N GLY A 118 -5.16 8.42 11.22
CA GLY A 118 -4.20 8.33 10.12
C GLY A 118 -4.88 8.15 8.76
N LEU A 119 -5.86 7.26 8.66
CA LEU A 119 -6.57 7.04 7.39
C LEU A 119 -7.42 8.26 7.00
N THR A 120 -8.08 8.90 7.96
CA THR A 120 -8.83 10.13 7.71
C THR A 120 -7.91 11.23 7.18
N PHE A 121 -6.77 11.44 7.83
CA PHE A 121 -5.80 12.44 7.39
C PHE A 121 -5.23 12.13 6.00
N ALA A 122 -4.83 10.88 5.75
CA ALA A 122 -4.35 10.45 4.45
C ALA A 122 -5.42 10.66 3.36
N SER A 123 -6.68 10.35 3.65
CA SER A 123 -7.81 10.52 2.72
C SER A 123 -8.04 12.00 2.38
N ILE A 124 -7.94 12.89 3.37
CA ILE A 124 -8.03 14.35 3.14
C ILE A 124 -6.89 14.81 2.23
N ILE A 125 -5.64 14.36 2.47
CA ILE A 125 -4.52 14.70 1.60
C ILE A 125 -4.77 14.20 0.18
N THR A 126 -5.18 12.94 0.01
CA THR A 126 -5.47 12.35 -1.31
C THR A 126 -6.59 13.10 -2.03
N LEU A 127 -7.59 13.58 -1.30
CA LEU A 127 -8.68 14.37 -1.87
C LEU A 127 -8.14 15.61 -2.59
N PHE A 128 -7.28 16.38 -1.93
CA PHE A 128 -6.74 17.63 -2.50
C PHE A 128 -5.58 17.42 -3.46
N THR A 129 -4.75 16.39 -3.26
CA THR A 129 -3.55 16.17 -4.06
C THR A 129 -3.79 15.35 -5.32
N LEU A 130 -4.86 14.54 -5.36
CA LEU A 130 -5.10 13.61 -6.46
C LEU A 130 -6.54 13.69 -6.97
N ILE A 131 -7.54 13.53 -6.11
CA ILE A 131 -8.95 13.43 -6.55
C ILE A 131 -9.41 14.75 -7.20
N PHE A 132 -9.29 15.88 -6.51
CA PHE A 132 -9.68 17.19 -7.06
C PHE A 132 -8.94 17.53 -8.36
N PRO A 133 -7.59 17.46 -8.43
CA PRO A 133 -6.87 17.69 -9.69
C PRO A 133 -7.32 16.78 -10.82
N THR A 134 -7.60 15.50 -10.55
CA THR A 134 -8.07 14.55 -11.57
C THR A 134 -9.44 14.93 -12.10
N ILE A 135 -10.39 15.28 -11.22
CA ILE A 135 -11.72 15.73 -11.62
C ILE A 135 -11.62 17.02 -12.45
N LEU A 136 -10.83 18.00 -11.98
CA LEU A 136 -10.61 19.25 -12.70
C LEU A 136 -9.99 19.00 -14.07
N ASN A 137 -9.03 18.08 -14.19
CA ASN A 137 -8.44 17.72 -15.47
C ASN A 137 -9.51 17.18 -16.44
N VAL A 138 -10.37 16.26 -15.98
CA VAL A 138 -11.45 15.70 -16.80
C VAL A 138 -12.47 16.76 -17.23
N VAL A 139 -12.87 17.66 -16.32
CA VAL A 139 -13.89 18.69 -16.59
C VAL A 139 -13.36 19.82 -17.47
N ILE A 140 -12.15 20.30 -17.16
CA ILE A 140 -11.53 21.46 -17.83
C ILE A 140 -10.79 21.02 -19.11
N LYS A 141 -10.64 19.71 -19.34
CA LYS A 141 -9.76 19.12 -20.37
C LYS A 141 -8.38 19.76 -20.32
N TRP A 142 -7.72 19.63 -19.17
CA TRP A 142 -6.37 20.15 -19.01
C TRP A 142 -5.51 19.55 -20.13
N PRO A 143 -4.77 20.36 -20.90
CA PRO A 143 -3.95 19.83 -21.98
C PRO A 143 -3.05 18.71 -21.46
N ASP A 144 -3.15 17.54 -22.08
CA ASP A 144 -2.26 16.43 -21.80
C ASP A 144 -0.82 16.93 -21.94
N ALA A 145 0.01 16.61 -20.94
CA ALA A 145 1.44 16.84 -21.09
C ALA A 145 1.92 16.05 -22.32
N ASP A 146 2.75 16.65 -23.17
CA ASP A 146 3.34 15.94 -24.32
C ASP A 146 4.34 14.90 -23.79
N TYR A 147 3.83 13.73 -23.39
CA TYR A 147 4.60 12.64 -22.78
C TYR A 147 5.65 12.09 -23.75
N GLY A 148 5.56 12.39 -25.06
CA GLY A 148 6.58 12.05 -26.05
C GLY A 148 7.89 12.85 -25.89
N LYS A 149 7.86 13.99 -25.20
CA LYS A 149 9.04 14.83 -24.94
C LYS A 149 9.65 14.63 -23.54
N LEU A 150 8.97 13.90 -22.66
CA LEU A 150 9.54 13.51 -21.38
C LEU A 150 10.58 12.41 -21.62
N LYS A 151 11.85 12.80 -21.75
CA LYS A 151 12.96 11.84 -21.70
C LYS A 151 12.80 11.04 -20.41
N LYS A 152 12.70 9.71 -20.53
CA LYS A 152 12.95 8.81 -19.40
C LYS A 152 14.36 9.16 -18.90
N GLU A 153 14.45 9.84 -17.77
CA GLU A 153 15.73 9.96 -17.05
C GLU A 153 16.15 8.52 -16.75
N LYS A 154 17.25 8.11 -17.39
CA LYS A 154 17.89 6.81 -17.18
C LYS A 154 18.61 6.80 -15.85
#